data_AF-A0A8T4ENN0-F1
#
_entry.id   AF-A0A8T4ENN0-F1
#
_cell.length_a   1.000
_cell.length_b   1.000
_cell.length_c   1.000
_cell.angle_alpha   90.00
_cell.angle_beta   90.00
_cell.angle_gamma   90.00
#
_symmetry.space_group_name_H-M   'P 1'
#
loop_
_entity.id
_entity.type
_entity.pdbx_description
1 polymer ?
#
loop_
_entity_poly.entity_id
_entity_poly.type
_entity_poly.pdbx_seq_one_letter_code
_entity_poly.pdbx_strand_id
1 'polypeptide(L)'
;MKPAKLKKIVLDLISFNTPQAIVFNLVVILLVLALLPTSTITTFPSSCIFKNFILPAVYHGDCPDSGLFAGCECPACGLTRAMSRLLHGDFAGAWDFNPLVFLVFPAMLAMIGLNLKRSLR
;
A
#
# COMPACT_ATOMS: atom_id res chain seq x y z
N MET A 1 29.73 14.64 -5.85
CA MET A 1 29.14 13.51 -6.64
C MET A 1 28.56 14.09 -7.93
N LYS A 2 28.82 13.53 -9.13
CA LYS A 2 28.34 14.10 -10.40
C LYS A 2 26.78 14.11 -10.46
N PRO A 3 26.12 15.16 -10.95
CA PRO A 3 24.66 15.31 -10.92
C PRO A 3 23.92 14.17 -11.64
N ALA A 4 24.51 13.61 -12.71
CA ALA A 4 23.96 12.46 -13.41
C ALA A 4 23.94 11.16 -12.58
N LYS A 5 24.93 10.97 -11.68
CA LYS A 5 25.03 9.77 -10.84
C LYS A 5 24.01 9.82 -9.69
N LEU A 6 23.77 11.00 -9.13
CA LEU A 6 22.75 11.21 -8.10
C LEU A 6 21.34 10.99 -8.65
N LYS A 7 21.04 11.56 -9.82
CA LYS A 7 19.72 11.40 -10.47
C LYS A 7 19.41 9.92 -10.76
N LYS A 8 20.41 9.15 -11.20
CA LYS A 8 20.27 7.71 -11.44
C LYS A 8 19.96 6.94 -10.15
N ILE A 9 20.72 7.20 -9.08
CA ILE A 9 20.52 6.53 -7.77
C ILE A 9 19.14 6.86 -7.20
N VAL A 10 18.73 8.13 -7.22
CA VAL A 10 17.41 8.55 -6.73
C VAL A 10 16.29 7.90 -7.54
N LEU A 11 16.44 7.84 -8.87
CA LEU A 11 15.46 7.20 -9.73
C LEU A 11 15.38 5.68 -9.50
N ASP A 12 16.53 5.02 -9.30
CA ASP A 12 16.60 3.59 -9.01
C ASP A 12 15.96 3.26 -7.65
N LEU A 13 16.07 4.14 -6.65
CA LEU A 13 15.43 4.00 -5.33
C LEU A 13 13.90 4.15 -5.40
N ILE A 14 13.41 5.12 -6.17
CA ILE A 14 11.96 5.39 -6.31
C ILE A 14 11.29 4.36 -7.23
N SER A 15 12.06 3.71 -8.10
CA SER A 15 11.55 2.78 -9.10
C SER A 15 11.54 1.33 -8.61
N PHE A 16 10.47 0.59 -8.92
CA PHE A 16 10.40 -0.86 -8.70
C PHE A 16 11.12 -1.67 -9.81
N ASN A 17 12.11 -1.08 -10.48
CA ASN A 17 12.76 -1.69 -11.65
C ASN A 17 13.93 -2.62 -11.30
N THR A 18 14.52 -2.48 -10.12
CA THR A 18 15.67 -3.30 -9.70
C THR A 18 15.29 -4.23 -8.55
N PRO A 19 15.85 -5.46 -8.47
CA PRO A 19 15.57 -6.36 -7.35
C PRO A 19 15.84 -5.73 -5.99
N GLN A 20 16.91 -4.93 -5.88
CA GLN A 20 17.28 -4.20 -4.67
C GLN A 20 16.23 -3.16 -4.28
N ALA A 21 15.76 -2.36 -5.25
CA ALA A 21 14.76 -1.33 -4.99
C ALA A 21 13.39 -1.94 -4.64
N ILE A 22 13.01 -3.06 -5.25
CA ILE A 22 11.79 -3.79 -4.88
C ILE A 22 11.86 -4.21 -3.42
N VAL A 23 12.95 -4.86 -3.00
CA VAL A 23 13.13 -5.27 -1.61
C VAL A 23 13.10 -4.07 -0.67
N PHE A 24 13.87 -3.03 -0.98
CA PHE A 24 13.94 -1.83 -0.16
C PHE A 24 12.57 -1.17 0.01
N ASN A 25 11.85 -0.89 -1.09
CA ASN A 25 10.56 -0.21 -1.05
C ASN A 25 9.49 -1.03 -0.34
N LEU A 26 9.39 -2.34 -0.60
CA LEU A 26 8.39 -3.19 0.06
C LEU A 26 8.67 -3.35 1.56
N VAL A 27 9.94 -3.50 1.95
CA VAL A 27 10.33 -3.56 3.37
C VAL A 27 10.04 -2.24 4.07
N VAL A 28 10.37 -1.10 3.45
CA VAL A 28 10.05 0.23 4.01
C VAL A 28 8.54 0.41 4.18
N ILE A 29 7.73 0.02 3.19
CA ILE A 29 6.26 0.07 3.30
C ILE A 29 5.77 -0.76 4.48
N LEU A 30 6.22 -2.02 4.61
CA LEU A 30 5.81 -2.90 5.70
C LEU A 30 6.27 -2.39 7.06
N LEU A 31 7.50 -1.88 7.16
CA LEU A 31 8.04 -1.28 8.38
C LEU A 31 7.23 -0.04 8.78
N VAL A 32 6.94 0.86 7.85
CA VAL A 32 6.15 2.06 8.11
C VAL A 32 4.76 1.67 8.63
N LEU A 33 4.10 0.69 8.01
CA LEU A 33 2.77 0.24 8.45
C LEU A 33 2.79 -0.54 9.77
N ALA A 34 3.91 -1.19 10.11
CA ALA A 34 4.08 -1.88 11.38
C ALA A 34 4.46 -0.92 12.53
N LEU A 35 5.17 0.17 12.23
CA LEU A 35 5.60 1.16 13.22
C LEU A 35 4.55 2.24 13.48
N LEU A 36 3.69 2.54 12.49
CA LEU A 36 2.61 3.51 12.65
C LEU A 36 1.43 2.89 13.41
N PRO A 37 0.88 3.58 14.43
CA PRO A 37 -0.31 3.12 15.11
C PRO A 37 -1.48 2.94 14.14
N THR A 38 -2.24 1.86 14.32
CA THR A 38 -3.43 1.57 13.51
C THR A 38 -4.45 2.72 13.55
N SER A 39 -4.53 3.46 14.66
CA SER A 39 -5.39 4.64 14.83
C SER A 39 -5.08 5.77 13.85
N THR A 40 -3.80 6.01 13.56
CA THR A 40 -3.38 7.03 12.58
C THR A 40 -3.79 6.61 11.16
N ILE A 41 -3.62 5.33 10.83
CA ILE A 41 -3.93 4.78 9.51
C ILE A 41 -5.44 4.67 9.30
N THR A 42 -6.22 4.41 10.35
CA THR A 42 -7.70 4.37 10.28
C THR A 42 -8.33 5.75 10.22
N THR A 43 -7.62 6.81 10.64
CA THR A 43 -8.10 8.20 10.59
C THR A 43 -7.73 8.89 9.27
N PHE A 44 -6.68 8.41 8.58
CA PHE A 44 -6.31 8.85 7.23
C PHE A 44 -7.41 8.78 6.13
N PRO A 45 -8.49 7.99 6.21
CA PRO A 45 -9.58 8.05 5.24
C PRO A 45 -10.24 9.43 5.15
N SER A 46 -10.23 10.24 6.21
CA SER A 46 -10.73 11.63 6.16
C SER A 46 -9.88 12.54 5.28
N SER A 47 -8.64 12.14 4.97
CA SER A 47 -7.74 12.83 4.04
C SER A 47 -7.49 12.07 2.72
N CYS A 48 -8.14 10.92 2.49
CA CYS A 48 -8.02 10.15 1.25
C CYS A 48 -8.70 10.94 0.10
N ILE A 49 -7.91 11.68 -0.68
CA ILE A 49 -8.35 12.54 -1.81
C ILE A 49 -9.25 11.78 -2.79
N PHE A 50 -8.98 10.48 -2.99
CA PHE A 50 -9.81 9.63 -3.83
C PHE A 50 -11.24 9.51 -3.30
N LYS A 51 -11.42 9.10 -2.04
CA LYS A 51 -12.74 8.92 -1.42
C LYS A 51 -13.50 10.25 -1.30
N ASN A 52 -12.82 11.33 -0.91
CA ASN A 52 -13.48 12.59 -0.55
C ASN A 52 -13.65 13.57 -1.72
N PHE A 53 -12.91 13.41 -2.81
CA PHE A 53 -12.94 14.36 -3.93
C PHE A 53 -13.04 13.69 -5.30
N ILE A 54 -12.10 12.82 -5.65
CA ILE A 54 -12.03 12.27 -7.02
C ILE A 54 -13.24 11.39 -7.34
N LEU A 55 -13.59 10.44 -6.47
CA LEU A 55 -14.72 9.55 -6.70
C LEU A 55 -16.05 10.31 -6.78
N PRO A 56 -16.39 11.21 -5.84
CA PRO A 56 -17.58 12.05 -5.96
C PRO A 56 -17.59 12.90 -7.24
N ALA A 57 -16.45 13.44 -7.67
CA ALA A 57 -16.37 14.22 -8.91
C ALA A 57 -16.59 13.37 -10.16
N VAL A 58 -16.07 12.13 -10.19
CA VAL A 58 -16.24 11.20 -11.32
C VAL A 58 -17.67 10.66 -11.41
N TYR A 59 -18.28 10.35 -10.26
CA TYR A 59 -19.63 9.81 -10.17
C TYR A 59 -20.71 10.89 -10.01
N HIS A 60 -20.35 12.17 -10.10
CA HIS A 60 -21.26 13.31 -9.95
C HIS A 60 -22.06 13.30 -8.62
N GLY A 61 -21.50 12.74 -7.56
CA GLY A 61 -22.15 12.57 -6.26
C GLY A 61 -22.94 11.27 -6.10
N ASP A 62 -23.23 10.56 -7.19
CA ASP A 62 -24.01 9.31 -7.21
C ASP A 62 -23.09 8.10 -7.26
N CYS A 63 -22.47 7.80 -6.11
CA CYS A 63 -21.59 6.65 -5.97
C CYS A 63 -22.33 5.32 -6.23
N PRO A 64 -21.67 4.30 -6.80
CA PRO A 64 -22.27 2.98 -6.98
C PRO A 64 -22.73 2.38 -5.64
N ASP A 65 -23.82 1.61 -5.65
CA ASP A 65 -24.25 0.84 -4.46
C ASP A 65 -23.53 -0.51 -4.34
N SER A 66 -22.87 -0.95 -5.40
CA SER A 66 -22.16 -2.23 -5.47
C SER A 66 -20.90 -2.14 -6.32
N GLY A 67 -20.02 -3.14 -6.16
CA GLY A 67 -18.76 -3.22 -6.89
C GLY A 67 -17.59 -2.54 -6.16
N LEU A 68 -16.49 -2.35 -6.90
CA LEU A 68 -15.19 -1.96 -6.32
C LEU A 68 -15.18 -0.56 -5.67
N PHE A 69 -16.07 0.32 -6.12
CA PHE A 69 -16.20 1.70 -5.66
C PHE A 69 -17.53 1.96 -4.96
N ALA A 70 -18.16 0.90 -4.43
CA ALA A 70 -19.41 1.01 -3.70
C ALA A 70 -19.31 2.09 -2.61
N GLY A 71 -20.27 3.00 -2.51
CA GLY A 71 -20.26 4.11 -1.55
C GLY A 71 -19.07 5.07 -1.69
N CYS A 72 -18.49 5.18 -2.89
CA CYS A 72 -17.27 5.95 -3.17
C CYS A 72 -16.06 5.54 -2.33
N GLU A 73 -16.00 4.28 -1.90
CA GLU A 73 -14.89 3.78 -1.12
C GLU A 73 -13.63 3.59 -1.99
N CYS A 74 -12.48 4.02 -1.46
CA CYS A 74 -11.20 3.78 -2.12
C CYS A 74 -10.66 2.39 -1.71
N PRO A 75 -10.54 1.43 -2.65
CA PRO A 75 -10.12 0.06 -2.32
C PRO A 75 -8.67 0.00 -1.81
N ALA A 76 -7.81 0.91 -2.28
CA ALA A 76 -6.44 1.04 -1.82
C ALA A 76 -6.37 1.53 -0.36
N CYS A 77 -7.15 2.56 0.00
CA CYS A 77 -7.24 3.05 1.38
C CYS A 77 -7.79 1.94 2.33
N GLY A 78 -8.67 1.05 1.85
CA GLY A 78 -9.11 -0.16 2.57
C GLY A 78 -8.01 -1.20 2.76
N LEU A 79 -7.29 -1.53 1.69
CA LEU A 79 -6.19 -2.51 1.71
C LEU A 79 -5.05 -2.11 2.65
N THR A 80 -4.68 -0.82 2.68
CA THR A 80 -3.64 -0.30 3.59
C THR A 80 -4.04 -0.42 5.06
N ARG A 81 -5.32 -0.16 5.38
CA ARG A 81 -5.86 -0.35 6.75
C ARG A 81 -5.87 -1.82 7.14
N ALA A 82 -6.31 -2.68 6.23
CA ALA A 82 -6.30 -4.12 6.43
C ALA A 82 -4.86 -4.63 6.68
N MET A 83 -3.89 -4.16 5.89
CA MET A 83 -2.46 -4.50 6.05
C MET A 83 -1.92 -4.05 7.41
N SER A 84 -2.21 -2.81 7.82
CA SER A 84 -1.78 -2.32 9.13
C SER A 84 -2.37 -3.15 10.28
N ARG A 85 -3.67 -3.45 10.24
CA ARG A 85 -4.35 -4.32 11.23
C ARG A 85 -3.74 -5.71 11.27
N LEU A 86 -3.49 -6.30 10.10
CA LEU A 86 -2.84 -7.61 9.96
C LEU A 86 -1.44 -7.62 10.59
N LEU A 87 -0.63 -6.59 10.34
CA LEU A 87 0.71 -6.45 10.91
C LEU A 87 0.70 -6.27 12.45
N HIS A 88 -0.41 -5.76 13.01
CA HIS A 88 -0.62 -5.65 14.45
C HIS A 88 -1.33 -6.87 15.07
N GLY A 89 -1.62 -7.91 14.28
CA GLY A 89 -2.26 -9.13 14.75
C GLY A 89 -3.79 -9.07 14.87
N ASP A 90 -4.44 -7.98 14.43
CA ASP A 90 -5.90 -7.88 14.34
C ASP A 90 -6.41 -8.50 13.03
N PHE A 91 -6.50 -9.82 12.99
CA PHE A 91 -6.94 -10.57 11.81
C PHE A 91 -8.41 -10.33 11.46
N ALA A 92 -9.28 -10.24 12.47
CA ALA A 92 -10.70 -9.99 12.27
C ALA A 92 -10.92 -8.59 11.67
N GLY A 93 -10.33 -7.56 12.26
CA GLY A 93 -10.39 -6.21 11.72
C GLY A 93 -9.73 -6.09 10.34
N ALA A 94 -8.67 -6.85 10.07
CA ALA A 94 -8.07 -6.89 8.74
C ALA A 94 -9.02 -7.46 7.67
N TRP A 95 -9.75 -8.54 8.01
CA TRP A 95 -10.76 -9.13 7.14
C TRP A 95 -11.92 -8.16 6.88
N ASP A 96 -12.42 -7.49 7.91
CA ASP A 96 -13.53 -6.55 7.81
C ASP A 96 -13.19 -5.34 6.93
N PHE A 97 -11.92 -4.91 6.90
CA PHE A 97 -11.50 -3.81 6.03
C PHE A 97 -11.29 -4.21 4.57
N ASN A 98 -10.52 -5.26 4.33
CA ASN A 98 -10.29 -5.77 2.98
C ASN A 98 -9.71 -7.19 3.03
N PRO A 99 -10.52 -8.24 2.74
CA PRO A 99 -10.07 -9.63 2.73
C PRO A 99 -8.91 -9.91 1.76
N LEU A 100 -8.76 -9.08 0.71
CA LEU A 100 -7.66 -9.22 -0.26
C LEU A 100 -6.29 -9.08 0.40
N VAL A 101 -6.20 -8.47 1.59
CA VAL A 101 -4.96 -8.36 2.36
C VAL A 101 -4.30 -9.73 2.60
N PHE A 102 -5.10 -10.78 2.77
CA PHE A 102 -4.60 -12.14 3.02
C PHE A 102 -3.95 -12.77 1.78
N LEU A 103 -4.20 -12.23 0.59
CA LEU A 103 -3.49 -12.59 -0.63
C LEU A 103 -2.30 -11.66 -0.87
N VAL A 104 -2.51 -10.36 -0.70
CA VAL A 104 -1.51 -9.32 -0.98
C VAL A 104 -0.31 -9.42 -0.04
N PHE A 105 -0.54 -9.66 1.25
CA PHE A 105 0.55 -9.73 2.23
C PHE A 105 1.51 -10.91 1.95
N PRO A 106 1.06 -12.16 1.76
CA PRO A 106 1.94 -13.24 1.32
C PRO A 106 2.61 -12.97 -0.04
N ALA A 107 1.91 -12.36 -0.99
CA ALA A 107 2.49 -12.01 -2.28
C ALA A 107 3.64 -10.99 -2.13
N MET A 108 3.49 -9.99 -1.26
CA MET A 108 4.57 -9.04 -0.94
C MET A 108 5.77 -9.76 -0.31
N LEU A 109 5.55 -10.66 0.65
CA LEU A 109 6.62 -11.45 1.27
C LEU A 109 7.35 -12.34 0.25
N ALA A 110 6.60 -12.98 -0.65
CA ALA A 110 7.17 -13.78 -1.73
C ALA A 110 8.01 -12.92 -2.68
N MET A 111 7.52 -11.74 -3.07
CA MET A 111 8.29 -10.81 -3.90
C MET A 111 9.57 -10.33 -3.22
N ILE A 112 9.53 -10.05 -1.92
CA ILE A 112 10.73 -9.71 -1.14
C ILE A 112 11.71 -10.88 -1.17
N GLY A 113 11.28 -12.09 -0.83
CA GLY A 113 12.17 -13.26 -0.79
C GLY A 113 12.80 -13.60 -2.15
N LEU A 114 12.02 -13.56 -3.23
CA LEU A 114 12.50 -13.83 -4.58
C LEU A 114 13.52 -12.78 -5.05
N ASN A 115 13.25 -11.49 -4.80
CA ASN A 115 14.15 -10.42 -5.22
C ASN A 115 15.37 -10.27 -4.30
N LEU A 116 15.24 -10.62 -3.01
CA LEU A 116 16.38 -10.70 -2.09
C LEU A 116 17.37 -11.78 -2.57
N LYS A 117 16.86 -12.96 -2.95
CA LYS A 117 17.69 -14.03 -3.53
C LYS A 117 18.36 -13.60 -4.83
N ARG A 118 17.68 -12.81 -5.67
CA ARG A 118 18.25 -12.24 -6.90
C ARG A 118 19.29 -11.15 -6.62
N SER A 119 19.13 -10.39 -5.55
CA SER A 119 20.07 -9.32 -5.17
C SER A 119 21.36 -9.84 -4.54
N LEU A 120 21.33 -11.05 -3.96
CA LEU A 120 22.49 -11.70 -3.34
C LEU A 120 23.28 -12.59 -4.32
N ARG A 121 22.78 -12.79 -5.52
CA ARG A 121 23.47 -13.47 -6.63
C ARG A 121 24.12 -12.44 -7.54
#